data_AF-A0A6I4IEL0-F1
#
_entry.id   AF-A0A6I4IEL0-F1
#
_cell.length_a   1.000
_cell.length_b   1.000
_cell.length_c   1.000
_cell.angle_alpha   90.00
_cell.angle_beta   90.00
_cell.angle_gamma   90.00
#
_symmetry.space_group_name_H-M   'P 1'
#
loop_
_entity.id
_entity.type
_entity.pdbx_description
1 polymer ?
#
loop_
_entity_poly.entity_id
_entity_poly.type
_entity_poly.pdbx_seq_one_letter_code
_entity_poly.pdbx_strand_id
1 'polypeptide(L)' 'MTSKEHKEYVLALKKYSDNLLKSENNVKDFLVDAGIHTQTGRLTKVYSSSEPIGYKSEKSKQEKSK' A
#
# COMPACT_ATOMS: atom_id res chain seq x y z
N MET A 1 -25.56 -10.25 15.87
CA MET A 1 -26.02 -8.89 15.51
C MET A 1 -27.51 -8.93 15.23
N THR A 2 -28.30 -8.23 16.02
CA THR A 2 -29.74 -8.03 15.76
C THR A 2 -29.95 -7.01 14.64
N SER A 3 -31.15 -6.98 14.02
CA SER A 3 -31.47 -5.99 12.98
C SER A 3 -31.30 -4.54 13.46
N LYS A 4 -31.49 -4.29 14.76
CA LYS A 4 -31.31 -2.96 15.38
C LYS A 4 -29.83 -2.59 15.50
N GLU A 5 -29.01 -3.49 16.06
CA GLU A 5 -27.55 -3.30 16.17
C GLU A 5 -26.89 -3.09 14.81
N HIS A 6 -27.35 -3.82 13.79
CA HIS A 6 -26.84 -3.66 12.44
C HIS A 6 -27.17 -2.26 11.86
N LYS A 7 -28.40 -1.77 12.06
CA LYS A 7 -28.78 -0.41 11.62
C LYS A 7 -27.96 0.68 12.33
N GLU A 8 -27.75 0.53 13.63
CA GLU A 8 -26.93 1.46 14.41
C GLU A 8 -25.46 1.45 13.94
N TYR A 9 -24.92 0.26 13.66
CA TYR A 9 -23.58 0.11 13.11
C TYR A 9 -23.43 0.75 11.73
N VAL A 10 -24.39 0.53 10.83
CA VAL A 10 -24.40 1.15 9.49
C VAL A 10 -24.48 2.68 9.59
N LEU A 11 -25.29 3.21 10.49
CA LEU A 11 -25.38 4.65 10.73
C LEU A 11 -24.06 5.23 11.27
N ALA A 12 -23.39 4.50 12.17
CA ALA A 12 -22.09 4.89 12.70
C ALA A 12 -21.01 4.91 11.59
N LEU A 13 -20.99 3.89 10.74
CA LEU A 13 -20.09 3.84 9.57
C LEU A 13 -20.32 5.01 8.62
N LYS A 14 -21.58 5.33 8.33
CA LYS A 14 -21.93 6.46 7.46
C LYS A 14 -21.43 7.80 8.03
N LYS A 15 -21.67 8.04 9.33
CA LYS A 15 -21.15 9.25 9.99
C LYS A 15 -19.63 9.32 9.97
N TYR A 16 -18.96 8.17 10.17
CA TYR A 16 -17.51 8.08 10.10
C TYR A 16 -16.98 8.38 8.70
N SER A 17 -17.56 7.78 7.65
CA SER A 17 -17.16 8.06 6.27
C SER A 17 -17.38 9.52 5.88
N ASP A 18 -18.52 10.09 6.28
CA ASP A 18 -18.83 11.50 5.99
C ASP A 18 -17.81 12.41 6.67
N ASN A 19 -17.41 12.13 7.92
CA ASN A 19 -16.37 12.89 8.62
C ASN A 19 -14.99 12.73 7.99
N LEU A 20 -14.64 11.53 7.55
CA LEU A 20 -13.36 11.25 6.91
C LEU A 20 -13.22 12.00 5.58
N LEU A 21 -14.29 12.04 4.78
CA LEU A 21 -14.32 12.66 3.46
C LEU A 21 -14.50 14.19 3.50
N LYS A 22 -14.60 14.82 4.68
CA LYS A 22 -14.73 16.28 4.80
C LYS A 22 -13.55 17.07 4.26
N SER A 23 -12.35 16.49 4.30
CA SER A 23 -11.14 17.17 3.80
C SER A 23 -10.15 16.17 3.23
N GLU A 24 -9.40 16.60 2.21
CA GLU A 24 -8.33 15.78 1.63
C GLU A 24 -7.22 15.45 2.64
N ASN A 25 -6.99 16.32 3.63
CA ASN A 25 -5.99 16.09 4.67
C ASN A 25 -6.39 14.93 5.58
N ASN A 26 -7.65 14.87 6.02
CA ASN A 26 -8.15 13.76 6.83
C ASN A 26 -8.05 12.42 6.08
N VAL A 27 -8.31 12.44 4.77
CA VAL A 27 -8.14 11.26 3.92
C VAL A 27 -6.67 10.86 3.83
N LYS A 28 -5.75 11.82 3.64
CA LYS A 28 -4.31 11.53 3.61
C LYS A 28 -3.81 10.94 4.92
N ASP A 29 -4.19 11.52 6.06
CA ASP A 29 -3.79 11.04 7.38
C ASP A 29 -4.29 9.61 7.61
N PHE A 30 -5.54 9.33 7.27
CA PHE A 30 -6.08 7.98 7.33
C PHE A 30 -5.34 6.99 6.43
N LEU A 31 -4.98 7.40 5.20
CA LEU A 31 -4.22 6.54 4.29
C LEU A 31 -2.81 6.26 4.82
N VAL A 32 -2.21 7.20 5.55
CA VAL A 32 -0.92 6.99 6.23
C VAL A 32 -1.09 6.03 7.42
N ASP A 33 -2.08 6.26 8.28
CA ASP A 33 -2.35 5.41 9.44
C ASP A 33 -2.73 3.97 9.04
N ALA A 34 -3.46 3.81 7.93
CA ALA A 34 -3.81 2.51 7.36
C ALA A 34 -2.61 1.80 6.68
N GLY A 35 -1.43 2.44 6.62
CA GLY A 35 -0.24 1.90 5.97
C GLY A 35 -0.35 1.81 4.44
N ILE A 36 -1.28 2.56 3.84
CA ILE A 36 -1.47 2.62 2.38
C ILE A 36 -0.51 3.67 1.79
N HIS A 37 -0.30 4.78 2.49
CA HIS A 37 0.60 5.88 2.12
C HIS A 37 1.71 6.09 3.17
N THR A 38 2.80 6.72 2.76
CA THR A 38 3.78 7.37 3.65
C THR A 38 3.47 8.85 3.77
N GLN A 39 4.07 9.55 4.73
CA GLN A 39 3.96 11.02 4.86
C GLN A 39 4.36 11.77 3.57
N THR A 40 5.15 11.14 2.71
CA THR A 40 5.67 11.71 1.46
C THR A 40 4.93 11.24 0.19
N GLY A 41 3.99 10.29 0.28
CA GLY A 41 3.24 9.83 -0.89
C GLY A 41 2.75 8.38 -0.82
N ARG A 42 2.61 7.72 -1.98
CA ARG A 42 2.22 6.30 -2.02
C ARG A 42 3.32 5.41 -1.44
N LEU A 43 2.92 4.38 -0.70
CA LEU A 43 3.84 3.36 -0.21
C LEU A 43 4.36 2.55 -1.42
N THR A 44 5.49 2.96 -1.98
CA THR A 44 6.21 2.15 -2.96
C THR A 44 6.81 0.99 -2.18
N LYS A 45 6.29 -0.22 -2.40
CA LYS A 45 6.96 -1.43 -1.92
C LYS A 45 8.32 -1.51 -2.61
N VAL A 46 9.35 -0.97 -1.98
CA VAL A 46 10.72 -1.28 -2.36
C VAL A 46 10.99 -2.64 -1.76
N TYR A 47 10.63 -3.68 -2.53
CA TYR A 47 11.17 -5.00 -2.25
C TYR A 47 12.68 -4.89 -2.48
N SER A 48 13.39 -4.67 -1.37
CA SER A 48 14.76 -5.03 -1.03
C SER A 48 15.28 -6.35 -1.60
N SER A 49 15.02 -6.72 -2.85
CA SER A 49 15.74 -7.84 -3.45
C SER A 49 17.15 -7.36 -3.76
N SER A 50 18.09 -7.66 -2.87
CA SER A 50 19.53 -7.52 -3.12
C SER A 50 20.01 -8.42 -4.27
N GLU A 51 19.14 -9.32 -4.74
CA GLU A 51 19.42 -10.25 -5.82
C GLU A 51 18.48 -10.01 -6.99
N PRO A 52 18.98 -9.89 -8.23
CA PRO A 52 18.12 -9.84 -9.39
C PRO A 52 17.38 -11.18 -9.51
N ILE A 53 16.05 -11.16 -9.44
CA ILE A 53 15.21 -12.33 -9.71
C ILE A 53 15.26 -12.57 -11.22
N GLY A 54 16.19 -13.41 -11.65
CA GLY A 54 16.41 -13.81 -13.03
C GLY A 54 17.63 -14.71 -13.17
N TYR A 55 17.56 -15.70 -14.06
CA TYR A 55 18.71 -16.53 -14.41
C TYR A 55 19.82 -15.63 -14.97
N LYS A 56 20.95 -15.53 -14.28
CA LYS A 56 22.16 -14.96 -14.87
C LYS A 56 22.61 -15.93 -15.95
N SER A 57 22.42 -15.57 -17.22
CA SER A 57 23.11 -16.27 -18.29
C SER A 57 24.59 -15.93 -18.16
N GLU A 58 25.37 -16.87 -17.64
CA GLU A 58 26.81 -16.79 -17.74
C GLU A 58 27.15 -16.78 -19.23
N LYS A 59 27.40 -15.58 -19.78
CA LYS A 59 28.22 -15.49 -20.99
C LYS A 59 29.60 -15.96 -20.59
N SER A 60 29.83 -17.26 -20.73
CA SER A 60 31.13 -17.88 -20.67
C SER A 60 32.06 -17.09 -21.57
N LYS A 61 32.97 -16.34 -20.96
CA LYS A 61 34.13 -15.75 -21.63
C LYS A 61 34.89 -16.89 -22.30
N GLN A 62 34.82 -16.95 -23.62
CA GLN A 62 35.91 -17.51 -24.41
C GLN A 62 36.75 -16.34 -24.91
N GLU A 63 37.60 -15.83 -24.01
CA GLU A 63 38.89 -15.27 -24.41
C GLU A 63 39.81 -16.44 -24.77
N LYS A 64 40.13 -16.60 -26.04
CA LYS A 64 41.41 -17.14 -26.53
C LYS A 64 41.69 -16.39 -27.84
N SER A 65 42.60 -15.42 -27.88
CA SER A 65 44.07 -15.54 -27.80
C SER A 65 44.69 -15.45 -29.21
N LYS A 66 45.37 -14.32 -29.44
CA LYS A 66 46.38 -14.02 -30.49
C LYS A 66 45.91 -13.88 -31.93
#